data_AF-A0A661YU47-F1
#
_entry.id   AF-A0A661YU47-F1
#
_cell.length_a   1.000
_cell.length_b   1.000
_cell.length_c   1.000
_cell.angle_alpha   90.00
_cell.angle_beta   90.00
_cell.angle_gamma   90.00
#
_symmetry.space_group_name_H-M   'P 1'
#
loop_
_entity.id
_entity.type
_entity.pdbx_description
1 polymer ?
#
loop_
_entity_poly.entity_id
_entity_poly.type
_entity_poly.pdbx_seq_one_letter_code
_entity_poly.pdbx_strand_id
1 'polypeptide(L)' 'MKRNLLLISNSTNYGEAYLSWPREYIKSFLKETTAKRVLFIPYAGVNLSDD' A
#
# COMPACT_ATOMS: atom_id res chain seq x y z
N MET A 1 -15.26 -10.22 -15.02
CA MET A 1 -14.61 -8.91 -14.79
C MET A 1 -13.23 -9.13 -14.21
N LYS A 2 -12.19 -8.49 -14.75
CA LYS A 2 -10.81 -8.55 -14.22
C LYS A 2 -10.63 -7.42 -13.20
N ARG A 3 -10.10 -7.73 -12.01
CA ARG A 3 -9.79 -6.74 -10.96
C ARG A 3 -8.29 -6.46 -10.95
N ASN A 4 -7.91 -5.20 -10.79
CA ASN A 4 -6.51 -4.80 -10.59
C ASN A 4 -6.26 -4.78 -9.09
N LEU A 5 -5.58 -5.79 -8.56
CA LEU A 5 -5.33 -5.96 -7.13
C LEU A 5 -3.85 -6.19 -6.89
N LEU A 6 -3.28 -5.45 -5.95
CA LEU A 6 -1.99 -5.75 -5.33
C LEU A 6 -2.25 -6.12 -3.87
N LEU A 7 -2.05 -7.39 -3.53
CA LEU A 7 -2.25 -7.92 -2.18
C LEU A 7 -0.88 -8.21 -1.56
N ILE A 8 -0.59 -7.56 -0.43
CA ILE A 8 0.72 -7.58 0.20
C ILE A 8 0.59 -8.29 1.56
N SER A 9 1.49 -9.23 1.85
CA SER A 9 1.43 -10.05 3.06
C SER A 9 1.68 -9.24 4.34
N ASN A 10 2.67 -8.34 4.30
CA ASN A 10 3.13 -7.56 5.45
C ASN A 10 3.67 -6.19 5.00
N SER A 11 3.76 -5.24 5.94
CA SER A 11 4.24 -3.89 5.67
C SER A 11 5.76 -3.74 5.72
N THR A 12 6.47 -4.60 6.46
CA THR A 12 7.89 -4.40 6.80
C THR A 12 8.58 -5.73 7.00
N ASN A 13 9.72 -5.92 6.34
CA ASN A 13 10.61 -7.06 6.57
C ASN A 13 11.53 -6.74 7.74
N TYR A 14 12.08 -7.78 8.37
CA TYR A 14 13.03 -7.62 9.46
C TYR A 14 14.25 -6.79 9.03
N GLY A 15 14.54 -5.71 9.77
CA GLY A 15 15.67 -4.81 9.49
C GLY A 15 15.42 -3.76 8.39
N GLU A 16 14.22 -3.69 7.83
CA GLU A 16 13.87 -2.68 6.82
C GLU A 16 12.98 -1.56 7.36
N ALA A 17 12.93 -0.43 6.64
CA ALA A 17 11.98 0.64 6.91
C ALA A 17 10.54 0.25 6.50
N TYR A 18 9.55 0.93 7.08
CA TYR A 18 8.15 0.73 6.75
C TYR A 18 7.87 0.93 5.26
N LEU A 19 7.18 -0.04 4.65
CA LEU A 19 6.89 -0.11 3.22
C LEU A 19 8.14 0.03 2.33
N SER A 20 9.31 -0.41 2.79
CA SER A 20 10.53 -0.44 1.98
C SER A 20 10.42 -1.46 0.84
N TRP A 21 10.40 -2.77 1.14
CA TRP A 21 10.29 -3.80 0.11
C TRP A 21 9.05 -3.71 -0.82
N PRO A 22 7.82 -3.38 -0.35
CA PRO A 22 6.66 -3.37 -1.26
C PRO A 22 6.63 -2.13 -2.17
N ARG A 23 7.48 -1.12 -1.93
CA ARG A 23 7.41 0.18 -2.60
C ARG A 23 7.49 0.08 -4.11
N GLU A 24 8.42 -0.72 -4.63
CA GLU A 24 8.61 -0.85 -6.08
C GLU A 24 7.45 -1.62 -6.73
N TYR A 25 6.80 -2.53 -6.01
CA TYR A 25 5.59 -3.23 -6.47
C TYR A 25 4.38 -2.28 -6.49
N ILE A 26 4.19 -1.46 -5.44
CA ILE A 26 3.15 -0.42 -5.40
C ILE A 26 3.33 0.55 -6.57
N LYS A 27 4.57 1.01 -6.80
CA LYS A 27 4.91 1.92 -7.90
C LYS A 27 4.61 1.31 -9.27
N SER A 28 5.00 0.06 -9.49
CA SER A 28 4.74 -0.65 -10.76
C SER A 28 3.24 -0.86 -10.97
N PHE A 29 2.53 -1.32 -9.94
CA PHE A 29 1.08 -1.46 -9.96
C PHE A 29 0.36 -0.15 -10.31
N LEU A 30 0.72 0.95 -9.65
CA LEU A 30 0.10 2.25 -9.92
C LEU A 30 0.37 2.73 -11.35
N LYS A 31 1.58 2.52 -11.89
CA LYS A 31 1.93 2.85 -13.28
C LYS A 31 1.13 2.06 -14.31
N GLU A 32 0.78 0.81 -14.00
CA GLU A 32 -0.06 -0.03 -14.87
C GLU A 32 -1.54 0.36 -14.80
N THR A 33 -1.95 1.10 -13.76
CA THR A 33 -3.32 1.62 -13.63
C THR A 33 -3.47 3.00 -14.27
N THR A 34 -4.70 3.37 -14.62
CA THR A 34 -5.07 4.74 -15.03
C THR A 34 -5.41 5.65 -13.83
N ALA A 35 -5.18 5.18 -12.60
CA ALA A 35 -5.60 5.88 -11.38
C ALA A 35 -4.73 7.13 -11.11
N LYS A 36 -5.39 8.28 -10.96
CA LYS A 36 -4.74 9.57 -10.66
C LYS A 36 -4.88 10.02 -9.20
N ARG A 37 -5.77 9.38 -8.45
CA ARG A 37 -6.08 9.72 -7.05
C ARG A 37 -6.08 8.44 -6.24
N VAL A 38 -5.54 8.51 -5.04
CA VAL A 38 -5.49 7.40 -4.08
C VAL A 38 -6.30 7.82 -2.86
N LEU A 39 -7.22 6.95 -2.44
CA LEU A 39 -7.94 7.10 -1.17
C LEU A 39 -7.30 6.14 -0.16
N PHE A 40 -6.83 6.69 0.95
CA PHE A 40 -6.32 5.89 2.07
C PHE A 40 -7.46 5.52 3.02
N ILE A 41 -7.50 4.27 3.47
CA ILE A 41 -8.53 3.72 4.36
C ILE A 41 -7.87 3.31 5.69
N PRO A 42 -7.91 4.16 6.74
CA PRO A 42 -7.10 3.97 7.95
C PRO A 42 -7.75 3.12 9.04
N TYR A 43 -8.97 2.61 8.85
CA TYR A 43 -9.79 2.02 9.94
C TYR A 43 -9.20 0.78 10.63
N ALA A 44 -8.15 0.16 10.07
CA ALA A 44 -7.44 -0.94 10.72
C ALA A 44 -6.45 -0.48 11.81
N GLY A 45 -6.04 0.79 11.81
CA GLY A 45 -5.13 1.31 12.83
C GLY A 45 -5.88 1.72 14.09
N VAL A 46 -5.76 0.92 15.15
CA VAL A 46 -6.46 1.15 16.43
C VAL A 46 -5.87 2.28 17.29
N ASN A 47 -4.62 2.68 17.01
CA ASN A 47 -3.90 3.73 17.74
C ASN A 47 -3.54 4.92 16.82
N LEU A 48 -4.22 5.08 15.69
CA LEU A 48 -4.07 6.28 14.86
C LEU A 48 -4.78 7.43 15.59
N SER A 49 -4.03 8.44 16.03
CA SER A 49 -4.59 9.71 16.47
C SER A 49 -4.84 10.61 15.26
N ASP A 50 -5.90 11.41 15.33
CA ASP A 50 -6.12 12.53 14.41
C ASP A 50 -5.21 13.74 14.75
N ASP A 51 -4.58 13.70 15.93
CA ASP A 51 -3.60 14.67 16.45
C ASP A 51 -2.20 14.46 15.86
#